data_AF-A0A913X1M6-F1
#
_entry.id   AF-A0A913X1M6-F1
#
_cell.length_a   1.000
_cell.length_b   1.000
_cell.length_c   1.000
_cell.angle_alpha   90.00
_cell.angle_beta   90.00
_cell.angle_gamma   90.00
#
_symmetry.space_group_name_H-M   'P 1'
#
loop_
_entity.id
_entity.type
_entity.pdbx_description
1 polymer ?
#
loop_
_entity_poly.entity_id
_entity_poly.type
_entity_poly.pdbx_seq_one_letter_code
_entity_poly.pdbx_strand_id
1 'polypeptide(L)'
;MEHEEDWDEEQLVIVELDGLLEQEVLSKATTEHCRLLGIDTDEPVLQIGPYTFVGHYEDVIGTHCIFEETFNNNNEKKFQFKAKTNKCLKMGRAFLRDKSQSHDQDWPMVSLVLWVQTYRET
;
A
#
# COMPACT_ATOMS: atom_id res chain seq x y z
N MET A 1 -7.43 1.95 41.47
CA MET A 1 -7.33 0.95 40.39
C MET A 1 -8.35 1.39 39.36
N GLU A 2 -7.92 2.24 38.44
CA GLU A 2 -8.72 2.64 37.30
C GLU A 2 -8.52 1.56 36.24
N HIS A 3 -9.62 1.01 35.75
CA HIS A 3 -9.61 0.08 34.62
C HIS A 3 -9.25 0.92 33.38
N GLU A 4 -8.02 0.78 32.89
CA GLU A 4 -7.66 1.18 31.53
C GLU A 4 -8.50 0.31 30.59
N GLU A 5 -9.52 0.91 30.00
CA GLU A 5 -10.24 0.31 28.90
C GLU A 5 -9.28 0.29 27.70
N ASP A 6 -8.70 -0.88 27.40
CA ASP A 6 -7.94 -1.21 26.19
C ASP A 6 -8.84 -1.04 24.95
N TRP A 7 -9.18 0.20 24.59
CA TRP A 7 -9.83 0.51 23.33
C TRP A 7 -8.76 0.58 22.24
N ASP A 8 -8.88 -0.30 21.24
CA ASP A 8 -8.10 -0.22 20.01
C ASP A 8 -8.22 1.20 19.42
N GLU A 9 -7.13 1.98 19.46
CA GLU A 9 -7.10 3.32 18.87
C GLU A 9 -7.23 3.22 17.34
N GLU A 10 -8.29 3.80 16.78
CA GLU A 10 -8.42 3.94 15.32
C GLU A 10 -7.29 4.82 14.76
N GLN A 11 -6.55 4.31 13.76
CA GLN A 11 -5.46 5.04 13.12
C GLN A 11 -5.74 5.30 11.64
N LEU A 12 -5.47 6.53 11.18
CA LEU A 12 -5.46 6.86 9.76
C LEU A 12 -4.04 6.74 9.19
N VAL A 13 -3.93 6.03 8.07
CA VAL A 13 -2.68 5.84 7.32
C VAL A 13 -2.90 6.38 5.91
N ILE A 14 -1.91 7.12 5.38
CA ILE A 14 -1.92 7.54 3.99
C ILE A 14 -1.45 6.38 3.13
N VAL A 15 -2.20 6.03 2.09
CA VAL A 15 -1.79 5.04 1.09
C VAL A 15 -1.41 5.76 -0.19
N GLU A 16 -0.17 5.60 -0.61
CA GLU A 16 0.33 6.16 -1.86
C GLU A 16 0.49 5.05 -2.89
N LEU A 17 -0.26 5.17 -3.99
CA LEU A 17 -0.33 4.15 -5.04
C LEU A 17 0.55 4.56 -6.23
N ASP A 18 1.69 3.90 -6.38
CA ASP A 18 2.59 4.12 -7.50
C ASP A 18 2.10 3.39 -8.77
N GLY A 19 2.07 4.11 -9.88
CA GLY A 19 1.74 3.54 -11.20
C GLY A 19 0.24 3.37 -11.50
N LEU A 20 -0.65 3.99 -10.72
CA LEU A 20 -2.07 4.12 -11.03
C LEU A 20 -2.40 5.50 -11.64
N LEU A 21 -2.81 5.51 -12.91
CA LEU A 21 -3.14 6.75 -13.65
C LEU A 21 -4.63 6.89 -13.97
N GLU A 22 -5.46 5.88 -13.66
CA GLU A 22 -6.86 5.88 -14.05
C GLU A 22 -7.76 6.27 -12.87
N GLN A 23 -8.37 7.45 -12.98
CA GLN A 23 -9.33 8.00 -12.01
C GLN A 23 -10.50 7.03 -11.69
N GLU A 24 -10.85 6.15 -12.64
CA GLU A 24 -11.88 5.13 -12.47
C GLU A 24 -11.50 4.06 -11.43
N VAL A 25 -10.20 3.78 -11.24
CA VAL A 25 -9.76 2.83 -10.21
C VAL A 25 -9.89 3.45 -8.83
N LEU A 26 -9.55 4.73 -8.70
CA LEU A 26 -9.68 5.48 -7.45
C LEU A 26 -11.15 5.68 -7.05
N SER A 27 -12.05 5.90 -8.02
CA SER A 27 -13.48 6.01 -7.72
C SER A 27 -14.11 4.70 -7.26
N LYS A 28 -13.49 3.57 -7.61
CA LYS A 28 -13.87 2.22 -7.15
C LYS A 28 -13.18 1.81 -5.86
N ALA A 29 -12.33 2.63 -5.25
CA ALA A 29 -11.66 2.33 -3.98
C ALA A 29 -12.62 2.43 -2.77
N THR A 30 -13.78 1.76 -2.85
CA THR A 30 -14.76 1.62 -1.79
C THR A 30 -14.50 0.34 -1.01
N THR A 31 -15.05 0.23 0.20
CA THR A 31 -14.88 -0.94 1.08
C THR A 31 -15.24 -2.26 0.40
N GLU A 32 -16.22 -2.28 -0.51
CA GLU A 32 -16.68 -3.48 -1.21
C GLU A 32 -15.68 -3.99 -2.28
N HIS A 33 -14.76 -3.13 -2.71
CA HIS A 33 -13.84 -3.39 -3.82
C HIS A 33 -12.37 -3.33 -3.40
N CYS A 34 -12.12 -3.04 -2.13
CA CYS A 34 -10.80 -3.01 -1.52
C CYS A 34 -10.60 -4.22 -0.60
N ARG A 35 -9.47 -4.92 -0.75
CA ARG A 35 -9.04 -5.97 0.18
C ARG A 35 -7.63 -5.67 0.63
N LEU A 36 -7.42 -5.63 1.93
CA LEU A 36 -6.12 -5.40 2.55
C LEU A 36 -5.71 -6.64 3.33
N LEU A 37 -4.49 -7.11 3.11
CA LEU A 37 -3.93 -8.28 3.76
C LEU A 37 -2.58 -7.91 4.39
N GLY A 38 -2.37 -8.38 5.62
CA GLY A 38 -1.09 -8.22 6.32
C GLY A 38 -0.72 -6.77 6.59
N ILE A 39 -1.67 -5.95 7.06
CA ILE A 39 -1.39 -4.54 7.37
C ILE A 39 -0.33 -4.39 8.48
N ASP A 40 -0.17 -5.41 9.31
CA ASP A 40 0.80 -5.53 10.39
C ASP A 40 2.14 -6.15 9.94
N THR A 41 2.31 -6.44 8.65
CA THR A 41 3.55 -6.99 8.09
C THR A 41 4.38 -5.91 7.41
N ASP A 42 5.65 -6.24 7.12
CA ASP A 42 6.55 -5.36 6.37
C ASP A 42 6.11 -5.20 4.89
N GLU A 43 5.35 -6.17 4.36
CA GLU A 43 4.90 -6.24 2.97
C GLU A 43 3.37 -6.41 2.86
N PRO A 44 2.58 -5.39 3.22
CA PRO A 44 1.12 -5.45 3.10
C PRO A 44 0.69 -5.51 1.63
N VAL A 45 -0.41 -6.22 1.38
CA VAL A 45 -0.99 -6.37 0.04
C VAL A 45 -2.35 -5.68 -0.01
N LEU A 46 -2.52 -4.77 -0.95
CA LEU A 46 -3.78 -4.10 -1.23
C LEU A 46 -4.29 -4.50 -2.61
N GLN A 47 -5.53 -4.95 -2.68
CA GLN A 47 -6.23 -5.22 -3.93
C GLN A 47 -7.38 -4.22 -4.11
N ILE A 48 -7.42 -3.54 -5.24
CA ILE A 48 -8.50 -2.63 -5.65
C ILE A 48 -9.06 -3.13 -6.98
N GLY A 49 -10.22 -3.79 -6.94
CA GLY A 49 -10.77 -4.48 -8.12
C GLY A 49 -9.76 -5.50 -8.71
N PRO A 50 -9.39 -5.39 -10.01
CA PRO A 50 -8.43 -6.30 -10.63
C PRO A 50 -6.96 -5.97 -10.34
N TYR A 51 -6.67 -4.83 -9.71
CA TYR A 51 -5.31 -4.36 -9.47
C TYR A 51 -4.80 -4.84 -8.12
N THR A 52 -3.58 -5.36 -8.08
CA THR A 52 -2.90 -5.79 -6.85
C THR A 52 -1.68 -4.89 -6.63
N PHE A 53 -1.46 -4.52 -5.37
CA PHE A 53 -0.35 -3.71 -4.91
C PHE A 53 0.34 -4.38 -3.74
N VAL A 54 1.66 -4.27 -3.69
CA VAL A 54 2.48 -4.68 -2.55
C VAL A 54 3.15 -3.42 -2.02
N GLY A 55 3.06 -3.23 -0.71
CA GLY A 55 3.55 -2.02 -0.06
C GLY A 55 4.67 -2.25 0.93
N HIS A 56 5.13 -1.14 1.50
CA HIS A 56 5.98 -1.07 2.68
C HIS A 56 5.69 0.26 3.40
N TYR A 57 5.94 0.28 4.70
CA TYR A 57 5.84 1.50 5.49
C TYR A 57 7.06 2.39 5.24
N GLU A 58 6.82 3.68 5.06
CA GLU A 58 7.87 4.68 4.92
C GLU A 58 7.72 5.77 5.99
N ASP A 59 8.84 6.11 6.63
CA ASP A 59 8.92 7.27 7.52
C ASP A 59 8.87 8.55 6.69
N VAL A 60 7.77 9.31 6.80
CA VAL A 60 7.64 10.59 6.07
C VAL A 60 8.20 11.75 6.87
N ILE A 61 8.87 12.66 6.19
CA ILE A 61 9.24 13.96 6.76
C ILE A 61 8.02 14.87 6.74
N GLY A 62 7.52 15.23 7.91
CA GLY A 62 6.39 16.14 8.08
C GLY A 62 5.17 15.45 8.68
N THR A 63 3.98 15.96 8.39
CA THR A 63 2.72 15.41 8.88
C THR A 63 1.62 15.68 7.87
N HIS A 64 0.89 14.65 7.49
CA HIS A 64 -0.31 14.78 6.69
C HIS A 64 -1.46 15.23 7.59
N CYS A 65 -2.17 16.28 7.20
CA CYS A 65 -3.40 16.73 7.85
C CYS A 65 -4.59 16.41 6.96
N ILE A 66 -5.57 15.70 7.51
CA ILE A 66 -6.76 15.22 6.79
C ILE A 66 -7.94 16.10 7.19
N PHE A 67 -8.65 16.61 6.20
CA PHE A 67 -9.84 17.44 6.39
C PHE A 67 -11.02 16.79 5.69
N GLU A 68 -12.17 16.77 6.36
CA GLU A 68 -13.43 16.34 5.78
C GLU A 68 -14.23 17.52 5.25
N GLU A 69 -14.82 17.32 4.09
CA GLU A 69 -15.80 18.22 3.52
C GLU A 69 -17.13 18.09 4.27
N THR A 70 -17.62 19.22 4.77
CA THR A 70 -18.89 19.37 5.48
C THR A 70 -19.67 20.53 4.87
N PHE A 71 -20.96 20.64 5.19
CA PHE A 71 -21.81 21.73 4.73
C PHE A 71 -22.38 22.48 5.93
N ASN A 72 -22.42 23.82 5.85
CA ASN A 72 -23.11 24.61 6.86
C ASN A 72 -24.63 24.65 6.60
N ASN A 73 -25.38 25.31 7.49
CA ASN A 73 -26.83 25.43 7.37
C ASN A 73 -27.29 26.19 6.10
N ASN A 74 -26.39 26.94 5.45
CA ASN A 74 -26.65 27.65 4.20
C ASN A 74 -26.22 26.82 2.97
N ASN A 75 -25.90 25.54 3.15
CA ASN A 75 -25.41 24.64 2.11
C ASN A 75 -24.06 25.07 1.50
N GLU A 76 -23.28 25.88 2.22
CA GLU A 76 -21.94 26.29 1.82
C GLU A 76 -20.91 25.25 2.30
N LYS A 77 -19.96 24.94 1.41
CA LYS A 77 -18.88 23.98 1.64
C LYS A 77 -17.91 24.50 2.70
N LYS A 78 -17.62 23.68 3.70
CA LYS A 78 -16.65 23.91 4.78
C LYS A 78 -15.73 22.71 4.92
N PHE A 79 -14.49 22.93 5.36
CA PHE A 79 -13.57 21.86 5.70
C PHE A 79 -13.33 21.80 7.21
N GLN A 80 -13.43 20.61 7.80
CA GLN A 80 -13.18 20.37 9.22
C GLN A 80 -11.98 19.44 9.37
N PHE A 81 -11.09 19.78 10.30
CA PHE A 81 -9.96 18.90 10.63
C PHE A 81 -10.47 17.57 11.19
N LYS A 82 -10.05 16.46 10.57
CA LYS A 82 -10.40 15.10 10.97
C LYS A 82 -9.26 14.45 11.75
N ALA A 83 -8.07 14.44 11.17
CA ALA A 83 -6.93 13.71 11.70
C ALA A 83 -5.60 14.25 11.19
N LYS A 84 -4.52 13.81 11.84
CA LYS A 84 -3.17 14.00 11.35
C LYS A 84 -2.40 12.70 11.47
N THR A 85 -1.51 12.41 10.53
CA THR A 85 -0.71 11.19 10.54
C THR A 85 0.64 11.42 9.89
N ASN A 86 1.64 10.72 10.39
CA ASN A 86 2.96 10.54 9.77
C ASN A 86 3.14 9.11 9.27
N LYS A 87 2.08 8.29 9.27
CA LYS A 87 2.12 6.93 8.74
C LYS A 87 1.75 6.96 7.26
N CYS A 88 2.70 6.58 6.42
CA CYS A 88 2.50 6.44 4.99
C CYS A 88 2.84 5.01 4.56
N LEU A 89 1.98 4.44 3.74
CA LEU A 89 2.14 3.15 3.11
C LEU A 89 2.35 3.35 1.62
N LYS A 90 3.60 3.20 1.18
CA LYS A 90 3.99 3.26 -0.23
C LYS A 90 3.66 1.93 -0.88
N MET A 91 2.97 1.95 -2.02
CA MET A 91 2.47 0.75 -2.66
C MET A 91 2.78 0.72 -4.15
N GLY A 92 3.49 -0.31 -4.60
CA GLY A 92 3.81 -0.56 -6.00
C GLY A 92 2.88 -1.61 -6.62
N ARG A 93 2.51 -1.41 -7.90
CA ARG A 93 1.67 -2.38 -8.62
C ARG A 93 2.39 -3.72 -8.80
N ALA A 94 1.70 -4.80 -8.42
CA ALA A 94 2.15 -6.17 -8.59
C ALA A 94 1.30 -6.92 -9.64
N PHE A 95 1.96 -7.82 -10.38
CA PHE A 95 1.31 -8.70 -11.34
C PHE A 95 1.43 -10.14 -10.86
N LEU A 96 0.27 -10.75 -10.60
CA LEU A 96 0.21 -12.12 -10.12
C LEU A 96 0.58 -13.10 -11.23
N ARG A 97 1.36 -14.12 -10.88
CA ARG A 97 1.70 -15.24 -11.76
C ARG A 97 1.24 -16.52 -11.09
N ASP A 98 0.81 -17.48 -11.91
CA ASP A 98 0.46 -18.79 -11.40
C ASP A 98 1.72 -19.46 -10.82
N LYS A 99 1.61 -19.94 -9.59
CA LYS A 99 2.68 -20.64 -8.89
C LYS A 99 3.07 -21.94 -9.59
N SER A 100 2.16 -22.57 -10.35
CA SER A 100 2.47 -23.79 -11.12
C SER A 100 3.47 -23.55 -12.26
N GLN A 101 3.58 -22.31 -12.75
CA GLN A 101 4.52 -21.93 -13.81
C GLN A 101 5.94 -21.65 -13.27
N SER A 102 6.16 -21.67 -11.95
CA SER A 102 7.47 -21.40 -11.36
C SER A 102 8.38 -22.64 -11.29
N HIS A 103 7.88 -23.83 -11.63
CA HIS A 103 8.63 -25.09 -11.47
C HIS A 103 9.50 -25.49 -12.67
N ASP A 104 9.49 -24.73 -13.78
CA ASP A 104 10.22 -25.10 -15.00
C ASP A 104 11.38 -24.17 -15.39
N GLN A 105 11.67 -23.07 -14.69
CA GLN A 105 12.80 -22.18 -15.07
C GLN A 105 13.57 -21.52 -13.92
N ASP A 106 13.41 -21.94 -12.67
CA ASP A 106 14.26 -21.46 -11.56
C ASP A 106 15.35 -22.49 -11.23
N TRP A 107 16.36 -22.58 -12.12
CA TRP A 107 17.81 -22.83 -11.92
C TRP A 107 18.42 -23.50 -13.18
N PRO A 108 19.45 -22.97 -13.89
CA PRO A 108 20.57 -22.18 -13.37
C PRO A 108 20.96 -20.97 -14.27
N MET A 109 20.06 -20.02 -14.57
CA MET A 109 20.52 -18.76 -15.23
C MET A 109 21.35 -17.88 -14.27
N VAL A 110 21.04 -17.91 -12.97
CA VAL A 110 21.82 -17.16 -11.96
C VAL A 110 23.21 -17.77 -11.74
N SER A 111 23.34 -19.11 -11.84
CA SER A 111 24.65 -19.78 -11.77
C SER A 111 25.49 -19.56 -13.04
N LEU A 112 24.88 -19.51 -14.23
CA LEU A 112 25.62 -19.25 -15.48
C LEU A 112 26.15 -17.80 -15.55
N VAL A 113 25.39 -16.82 -15.06
CA VAL A 113 25.84 -15.41 -15.04
C VAL A 113 27.04 -15.23 -14.10
N LEU A 114 27.00 -15.86 -12.92
CA LEU A 114 28.14 -15.87 -11.99
C LEU A 114 29.36 -16.60 -12.60
N TRP A 115 29.18 -17.78 -13.21
CA TRP A 115 30.28 -18.51 -13.83
C TRP A 115 30.89 -17.79 -15.06
N VAL A 116 30.08 -17.11 -15.88
CA VAL A 116 30.57 -16.33 -17.03
C VAL A 116 31.33 -15.09 -16.58
N GLN A 117 30.96 -14.47 -15.45
CA GLN A 117 31.71 -13.35 -14.87
C GLN A 117 33.01 -13.79 -14.19
N THR A 118 33.04 -14.97 -13.55
CA THR A 118 34.28 -15.46 -12.91
C THR A 118 35.29 -16.06 -13.90
N TYR A 119 34.89 -16.40 -15.14
CA TYR A 119 35.78 -17.01 -16.15
C TYR A 119 36.41 -16.02 -17.16
N ARG A 120 36.36 -14.71 -16.86
CA ARG A 120 37.10 -13.68 -17.60
C ARG A 120 38.02 -12.94 -16.64
N GLU A 121 39.10 -13.59 -16.23
CA GLU A 121 40.40 -12.97 -15.94
C GLU A 121 41.42 -14.07 -15.59
N THR A 122 42.64 -13.82 -16.04
CA THR A 122 43.88 -14.62 -15.98
C THR A 122 44.29 -15.12 -14.60
#